data_AF-A0A924KZQ1-F1
#
_entry.id   AF-A0A924KZQ1-F1
#
_cell.length_a   1.000
_cell.length_b   1.000
_cell.length_c   1.000
_cell.angle_alpha   90.00
_cell.angle_beta   90.00
_cell.angle_gamma   90.00
#
_symmetry.space_group_name_H-M   'P 1'
#
loop_
_entity.id
_entity.type
_entity.pdbx_description
1 polymer ?
#
loop_
_entity_poly.entity_id
_entity_poly.type
_entity_poly.pdbx_seq_one_letter_code
_entity_poly.pdbx_strand_id
1 'polypeptide(L)'
;MNKRAILLSVIVFLCFISNAQDKPDIKFNHVLPADFSTDKLKVDTSYGAVIIADVGNSSFEANNKGWFSLVYKHQRRIKIINKKGFDLASVQIPLYISTKSMA
;
A
#
# COMPACT_ATOMS: atom_id res chain seq x y z
N MET A 1 12.00 -45.29 -8.02
CA MET A 1 11.52 -43.90 -7.87
C MET A 1 12.72 -42.96 -7.86
N ASN A 2 12.78 -42.00 -8.78
CA ASN A 2 14.01 -41.22 -9.02
C ASN A 2 14.20 -40.19 -7.91
N LYS A 3 15.19 -40.38 -7.02
CA LYS A 3 15.44 -39.52 -5.84
C LYS A 3 15.53 -38.02 -6.19
N ARG A 4 16.06 -37.70 -7.38
CA ARG A 4 16.12 -36.33 -7.93
C ARG A 4 14.73 -35.76 -8.24
N ALA A 5 13.82 -36.58 -8.78
CA ALA A 5 12.44 -36.17 -9.07
C ALA A 5 11.63 -35.94 -7.78
N ILE A 6 11.85 -36.78 -6.76
CA ILE A 6 11.24 -36.59 -5.43
C ILE A 6 11.71 -35.26 -4.81
N LEU A 7 13.01 -34.99 -4.84
CA LEU A 7 13.58 -33.76 -4.30
C LEU A 7 13.02 -32.51 -5.00
N LEU A 8 12.92 -32.52 -6.33
CA LEU A 8 12.31 -31.45 -7.12
C LEU A 8 10.84 -31.22 -6.75
N SER A 9 10.07 -32.30 -6.60
CA SER A 9 8.65 -32.20 -6.25
C SER A 9 8.43 -31.58 -4.86
N VAL A 10 9.30 -31.86 -3.88
CA VAL A 10 9.22 -31.29 -2.53
C VAL A 10 9.54 -29.79 -2.55
N ILE A 11 10.57 -29.38 -3.31
CA ILE A 11 10.95 -27.96 -3.44
C ILE A 11 9.82 -27.15 -4.08
N VAL A 12 9.17 -27.67 -5.13
CA VAL A 12 8.02 -27.01 -5.75
C VAL A 12 6.85 -26.88 -4.79
N PHE A 13 6.57 -27.90 -3.97
CA PHE A 13 5.49 -27.85 -2.98
C PHE A 13 5.75 -26.82 -1.87
N LEU A 14 7.01 -26.65 -1.46
CA LEU A 14 7.44 -25.63 -0.48
C LEU A 14 7.25 -24.19 -0.99
N CYS A 15 7.25 -23.94 -2.30
CA CYS A 15 6.96 -22.62 -2.84
C CYS A 15 5.50 -22.18 -2.63
N PHE A 16 4.54 -23.13 -2.62
CA PHE A 16 3.12 -22.82 -2.47
C PHE A 16 2.69 -22.41 -1.06
N ILE A 17 3.49 -22.74 -0.04
CA ILE A 17 3.21 -22.36 1.36
C ILE A 17 3.83 -21.01 1.75
N SER A 18 4.54 -20.34 0.83
CA SER A 18 5.12 -19.03 1.10
C SER A 18 4.04 -17.94 1.10
N ASN A 19 3.76 -17.36 2.28
CA ASN A 19 2.95 -16.16 2.40
C ASN A 19 3.86 -14.96 2.19
N ALA A 20 3.72 -14.26 1.07
CA ALA A 20 4.72 -13.26 0.68
C ALA A 20 4.64 -11.95 1.47
N GLN A 21 3.46 -11.45 1.86
CA GLN A 21 3.30 -10.27 2.73
C GLN A 21 1.93 -10.31 3.42
N ASP A 22 1.87 -10.10 4.73
CA ASP A 22 0.61 -9.87 5.43
C ASP A 22 -0.04 -8.60 4.89
N LYS A 23 -1.26 -8.71 4.36
CA LYS A 23 -2.00 -7.54 3.91
C LYS A 23 -2.41 -6.74 5.14
N PRO A 24 -2.04 -5.46 5.25
CA PRO A 24 -2.52 -4.64 6.35
C PRO A 24 -4.05 -4.51 6.25
N ASP A 25 -4.78 -4.89 7.32
CA ASP A 25 -6.25 -4.75 7.40
C ASP A 25 -6.61 -3.28 7.64
N ILE A 26 -6.43 -2.48 6.60
CA ILE A 26 -6.59 -1.03 6.64
C ILE A 26 -7.80 -0.68 5.78
N LYS A 27 -8.88 -0.38 6.49
CA LYS A 27 -10.13 0.07 5.89
C LYS A 27 -10.13 1.59 5.80
N PHE A 28 -10.57 2.11 4.66
CA PHE A 28 -10.59 3.56 4.40
C PHE A 28 -11.52 4.33 5.34
N ASN A 29 -12.71 3.77 5.63
CA ASN A 29 -13.74 4.44 6.44
C ASN A 29 -13.67 4.10 7.93
N HIS A 30 -12.60 3.46 8.39
CA HIS A 30 -12.43 3.09 9.80
C HIS A 30 -11.09 3.62 10.28
N VAL A 31 -11.12 4.62 11.16
CA VAL A 31 -9.94 5.27 11.71
C VAL A 31 -10.13 5.38 13.21
N LEU A 32 -9.35 4.62 13.96
CA LEU A 32 -9.35 4.64 15.42
C LEU A 32 -8.02 5.22 15.93
N PRO A 33 -7.99 5.85 17.13
CA PRO A 33 -6.73 6.26 17.75
C PRO A 33 -5.72 5.12 17.91
N ALA A 34 -6.21 3.90 18.17
CA ALA A 34 -5.39 2.69 18.30
C ALA A 34 -4.63 2.34 17.00
N ASP A 35 -5.15 2.73 15.82
CA ASP A 35 -4.48 2.53 14.54
C ASP A 35 -3.17 3.33 14.42
N PHE A 36 -2.97 4.32 15.30
CA PHE A 36 -1.77 5.16 15.36
C PHE A 36 -0.86 4.82 16.55
N SER A 37 -1.13 3.70 17.25
CA SER A 37 -0.19 3.19 18.26
C SER A 37 1.11 2.75 17.60
N THR A 38 2.22 3.17 18.19
CA THR A 38 3.58 2.77 17.79
C THR A 38 4.19 1.81 18.78
N ASP A 39 3.42 1.31 19.75
CA ASP A 39 3.97 0.58 20.90
C ASP A 39 4.58 -0.77 20.48
N LYS A 40 4.09 -1.33 19.38
CA LYS A 40 4.62 -2.55 18.76
C LYS A 40 5.73 -2.30 17.73
N LEU A 41 5.95 -1.05 17.35
CA LEU A 41 6.94 -0.65 16.36
C LEU A 41 8.18 -0.15 17.08
N LYS A 42 9.35 -0.70 16.77
CA LYS A 42 10.63 -0.09 17.20
C LYS A 42 10.84 1.18 16.38
N VAL A 43 10.29 2.29 16.87
CA VAL A 43 10.41 3.60 16.24
C VAL A 43 11.65 4.30 16.79
N ASP A 44 12.56 4.66 15.90
CA ASP A 44 13.67 5.55 16.23
C ASP A 44 13.16 6.98 16.36
N THR A 45 13.43 7.61 17.52
CA THR A 45 13.00 8.97 17.86
C THR A 45 13.78 10.04 17.10
N SER A 46 14.83 9.68 16.36
CA SER A 46 15.56 10.58 15.48
C SER A 46 14.71 11.10 14.30
N TYR A 47 13.74 10.30 13.84
CA TYR A 47 12.83 10.63 12.74
C TYR A 47 11.65 11.52 13.17
N GLY A 48 11.14 12.32 12.23
CA GLY A 48 10.04 13.27 12.48
C GLY A 48 8.62 12.67 12.46
N ALA A 49 8.46 11.51 11.84
CA ALA A 49 7.18 10.82 11.69
C ALA A 49 7.37 9.33 11.38
N VAL A 50 6.31 8.55 11.53
CA VAL A 50 6.25 7.12 11.18
C VAL A 50 5.11 6.90 10.20
N ILE A 51 5.44 6.32 9.04
CA ILE A 51 4.44 5.83 8.09
C ILE A 51 4.02 4.44 8.55
N ILE A 52 2.82 4.35 9.10
CA ILE A 52 2.24 3.11 9.62
C ILE A 52 1.72 2.26 8.47
N ALA A 53 1.18 2.93 7.45
CA ALA A 53 0.74 2.28 6.23
C ALA A 53 0.72 3.21 5.04
N ASP A 54 1.01 2.65 3.88
CA ASP A 54 0.98 3.30 2.59
C ASP A 54 0.49 2.29 1.55
N VAL A 55 -0.78 2.40 1.14
CA VAL A 55 -1.44 1.41 0.29
C VAL A 55 -2.07 2.10 -0.90
N GLY A 56 -1.69 1.67 -2.10
CA GLY A 56 -2.29 2.07 -3.37
C GLY A 56 -3.04 0.91 -4.01
N ASN A 57 -4.24 1.16 -4.52
CA ASN A 57 -5.04 0.19 -5.26
C ASN A 57 -5.62 0.83 -6.52
N SER A 58 -5.51 0.12 -7.64
CA SER A 58 -6.13 0.51 -8.90
C SER A 58 -7.22 -0.49 -9.27
N SER A 59 -8.39 0.00 -9.68
CA SER A 59 -9.49 -0.83 -10.15
C SER A 59 -10.11 -0.25 -11.42
N PHE A 60 -10.64 -1.13 -12.26
CA PHE A 60 -11.46 -0.74 -13.40
C PHE A 60 -12.92 -0.72 -12.97
N GLU A 61 -13.58 0.41 -13.18
CA GLU A 61 -15.01 0.57 -12.93
C GLU A 61 -15.75 0.77 -14.25
N ALA A 62 -16.89 0.10 -14.42
CA ALA A 62 -17.74 0.30 -15.59
C ALA A 62 -18.30 1.73 -15.59
N ASN A 63 -18.43 2.33 -16.77
CA ASN A 63 -19.03 3.66 -16.93
C ASN A 63 -19.90 3.73 -18.18
N ASN A 64 -20.69 4.80 -18.30
CA ASN A 64 -21.60 5.02 -19.43
C ASN A 64 -20.91 5.73 -20.63
N LYS A 65 -19.58 5.73 -20.70
CA LYS A 65 -18.77 6.41 -21.73
C LYS A 65 -18.13 5.44 -22.73
N GLY A 66 -18.58 4.18 -22.76
CA GLY A 66 -18.14 3.17 -23.74
C GLY A 66 -16.82 2.47 -23.40
N TRP A 67 -16.23 2.70 -22.22
CA TRP A 67 -15.04 1.99 -21.72
C TRP A 67 -15.07 1.88 -20.19
N PHE A 68 -13.98 1.42 -19.58
CA PHE A 68 -13.79 1.45 -18.12
C PHE A 68 -13.14 2.75 -17.65
N SER A 69 -13.53 3.21 -16.47
CA SER A 69 -12.78 4.20 -15.71
C SER A 69 -11.67 3.49 -14.96
N LEU A 70 -10.44 4.01 -15.01
CA LEU A 70 -9.38 3.61 -14.08
C LEU A 70 -9.53 4.44 -12.81
N VAL A 71 -9.84 3.78 -11.69
CA VAL A 71 -9.94 4.41 -10.37
C VAL A 71 -8.71 4.03 -9.56
N TYR A 72 -7.94 5.04 -9.16
CA TYR A 72 -6.80 4.89 -8.27
C TYR A 72 -7.17 5.39 -6.88
N LYS A 73 -7.02 4.52 -5.87
CA LYS A 73 -7.23 4.83 -4.46
C LYS A 73 -5.93 4.69 -3.70
N HIS A 74 -5.52 5.75 -3.05
CA HIS A 74 -4.32 5.79 -2.22
C HIS A 74 -4.72 6.12 -0.77
N GLN A 75 -4.24 5.31 0.17
CA GLN A 75 -4.47 5.50 1.59
C GLN A 75 -3.15 5.44 2.34
N ARG A 76 -2.85 6.51 3.08
CA ARG A 76 -1.65 6.61 3.92
C ARG A 76 -2.04 6.95 5.36
N ARG A 77 -1.45 6.25 6.33
CA ARG A 77 -1.56 6.55 7.77
C ARG A 77 -0.18 6.94 8.29
N ILE A 78 -0.07 8.17 8.78
CA ILE A 78 1.19 8.73 9.27
C ILE A 78 0.97 9.21 10.71
N LYS A 79 1.86 8.80 11.62
CA LYS A 79 1.98 9.39 12.95
C LYS A 79 3.10 10.41 12.93
N ILE A 80 2.73 11.68 13.00
CA ILE A 80 3.71 12.78 13.11
C ILE A 80 4.16 12.86 14.56
N ILE A 81 5.47 12.85 14.79
CA ILE A 81 6.09 12.87 16.12
C ILE A 81 6.52 14.28 16.48
N ASN A 82 7.16 14.98 15.53
CA ASN A 82 7.70 16.32 15.74
C ASN A 82 7.72 17.14 14.45
N LYS A 83 8.16 18.40 14.55
CA LYS A 83 8.16 19.38 13.45
C LYS A 83 8.93 18.92 12.21
N LYS A 84 9.92 18.03 12.35
CA LYS A 84 10.71 17.53 11.22
C LYS A 84 9.88 16.69 10.24
N GLY A 85 8.72 16.16 10.66
CA GLY A 85 7.84 15.34 9.82
C GLY A 85 6.61 16.07 9.28
N PHE A 86 6.57 17.41 9.39
CA PHE A 86 5.41 18.19 8.93
C PHE A 86 5.30 18.25 7.39
N ASP A 87 6.41 18.08 6.68
CA ASP A 87 6.45 17.93 5.23
C ASP A 87 5.58 16.75 4.74
N LEU A 88 5.58 15.64 5.48
CA LEU A 88 4.78 14.45 5.20
C LEU A 88 3.27 14.65 5.38
N ALA A 89 2.84 15.73 6.04
CA ALA A 89 1.42 16.09 6.16
C ALA A 89 0.84 16.69 4.87
N SER A 90 1.70 17.10 3.94
CA SER A 90 1.29 17.69 2.66
C SER A 90 1.13 16.60 1.60
N VAL A 91 -0.02 16.59 0.92
CA VAL A 91 -0.31 15.63 -0.17
C VAL A 91 -0.40 16.39 -1.49
N GLN A 92 0.32 15.91 -2.50
CA GLN A 92 0.24 16.42 -3.87
C GLN A 92 -0.43 15.36 -4.75
N ILE A 93 -1.44 15.78 -5.51
CA ILE A 93 -2.17 14.90 -6.43
C ILE A 93 -1.84 15.36 -7.86
N PRO A 94 -1.00 14.62 -8.61
CA PRO A 94 -0.67 14.98 -9.97
C PRO A 94 -1.90 14.80 -10.87
N LEU A 95 -2.23 15.84 -11.65
CA LEU A 95 -3.31 15.81 -12.61
C LEU A 95 -2.72 15.63 -14.02
N TYR A 96 -3.29 14.69 -14.78
CA TYR A 96 -2.97 14.54 -16.19
C TYR A 96 -3.68 15.65 -16.98
N ILE A 97 -2.90 16.44 -17.74
CA ILE A 97 -3.43 17.46 -18.65
C ILE A 97 -3.17 16.98 -20.07
N SER A 98 -4.25 16.68 -20.82
CA SER A 98 -4.13 16.31 -22.22
C SER A 98 -3.88 17.56 -23.07
N THR A 99 -2.81 17.54 -23.86
CA THR A 99 -2.42 18.63 -24.78
C THR A 99 -3.46 18.93 -25.86
N LYS A 100 -4.41 18.03 -26.10
CA LYS A 100 -5.48 18.21 -27.12
C LYS A 100 -6.62 19.12 -26.66
N SER A 101 -6.71 19.45 -25.36
CA SER A 101 -7.79 20.27 -24.78
C SER A 101 -7.50 21.77 -24.78
N MET A 102 -6.31 22.20 -25.22
CA MET A 102 -5.88 23.62 -25.25
C MET A 102 -5.72 24.16 -26.67
N ALA A 103 -6.53 23.65 -27.61
CA ALA A 103 -6.65 24.17 -28.98
C ALA A 103 -8.12 24.52 -29.26
#